data_AF-A0AAW6HYS7-F1
#
_entry.id   AF-A0AAW6HYS7-F1
#
_cell.length_a   1.000
_cell.length_b   1.000
_cell.length_c   1.000
_cell.angle_alpha   90.00
_cell.angle_beta   90.00
_cell.angle_gamma   90.00
#
_symmetry.space_group_name_H-M   'P 1'
#
loop_
_entity.id
_entity.type
_entity.pdbx_description
1 polymer ?
#
loop_
_entity_poly.entity_id
_entity_poly.type
_entity_poly.pdbx_seq_one_letter_code
_entity_poly.pdbx_strand_id
1 'polypeptide(L)'
;MMNVQEKQTCGLPLAAGLCLSRSEVAELCGTPQRARQAAFLRKNGIRHYLDAHDWPVVLRAAIDAMPPSPMVRPVWKSNKVA
;
A
#
# COMPACT_ATOMS: atom_id res chain seq x y z
N MET A 1 6.70 -15.25 31.04
CA MET A 1 7.29 -15.64 29.74
C MET A 1 6.10 -15.78 28.79
N MET A 2 5.93 -15.10 27.66
CA MET A 2 6.88 -14.61 26.65
C MET A 2 6.45 -13.24 26.11
N ASN A 3 7.38 -12.29 26.13
CA ASN A 3 7.26 -10.94 25.57
C ASN A 3 8.07 -10.91 24.27
N VAL A 4 7.44 -11.14 23.12
CA VAL A 4 8.07 -11.24 21.78
C VAL A 4 6.92 -10.98 20.79
N GLN A 5 6.79 -9.87 20.04
CA GLN A 5 7.79 -9.29 19.15
C GLN A 5 7.34 -7.86 18.72
N GLU A 6 7.73 -6.87 19.51
CA GLU A 6 7.73 -5.46 19.09
C GLU A 6 8.95 -5.23 18.20
N LYS A 7 8.91 -5.67 16.94
CA LYS A 7 10.03 -5.53 16.00
C LYS A 7 9.52 -5.43 14.56
N GLN A 8 9.36 -4.21 14.06
CA GLN A 8 9.81 -3.77 12.72
C GLN A 8 9.27 -2.36 12.42
N THR A 9 9.82 -1.39 13.14
CA THR A 9 9.95 -0.01 12.69
C THR A 9 11.14 0.06 11.72
N CYS A 10 10.92 -0.28 10.46
CA CYS A 10 11.93 -0.03 9.43
C CYS A 10 11.77 1.41 8.92
N GLY A 11 12.50 2.34 9.55
CA GLY A 11 12.96 3.59 8.93
C GLY A 11 11.96 4.75 8.81
N LEU A 12 12.10 5.71 9.73
CA LEU A 12 11.53 7.08 9.78
C LEU A 12 10.05 7.24 10.24
N PRO A 13 9.80 8.09 11.28
CA PRO A 13 8.55 8.17 12.01
C PRO A 13 7.46 9.04 11.32
N LEU A 14 7.47 9.14 9.99
CA LEU A 14 6.47 9.92 9.25
C LEU A 14 5.31 9.06 8.70
N ALA A 15 5.47 7.74 8.65
CA ALA A 15 4.48 6.84 8.03
C ALA A 15 3.52 6.13 9.00
N ALA A 16 3.70 6.29 10.32
CA ALA A 16 2.88 5.60 11.32
C ALA A 16 1.36 5.92 11.25
N GLY A 17 0.99 7.00 10.55
CA GLY A 17 -0.40 7.32 10.21
C GLY A 17 -0.76 7.14 8.74
N LEU A 18 0.21 6.86 7.86
CA LEU A 18 0.05 6.85 6.40
C LEU A 18 -0.17 5.44 5.84
N CYS A 19 0.46 4.42 6.43
CA CYS A 19 0.36 3.02 6.01
C CYS A 19 -0.49 2.22 6.99
N LEU A 20 -1.15 1.18 6.50
CA LEU A 20 -1.73 0.15 7.36
C LEU A 20 -0.63 -0.69 8.02
N SER A 21 -0.83 -1.02 9.29
CA SER A 21 -0.04 -2.02 9.99
C SER A 21 -0.27 -3.42 9.42
N ARG A 22 0.65 -4.35 9.67
CA ARG A 22 0.52 -5.74 9.21
C ARG A 22 -0.75 -6.42 9.73
N SER A 23 -1.15 -6.12 10.96
CA SER A 23 -2.39 -6.65 11.53
C SER A 23 -3.61 -6.11 10.80
N GLU A 24 -3.67 -4.79 10.54
CA GLU A 24 -4.75 -4.20 9.74
C GLU A 24 -4.82 -4.80 8.32
N VAL A 25 -3.68 -5.07 7.68
CA VAL A 25 -3.63 -5.74 6.37
C VAL A 25 -4.13 -7.19 6.44
N ALA A 26 -3.80 -7.90 7.51
CA ALA A 26 -4.26 -9.27 7.73
C ALA A 26 -5.78 -9.34 7.95
N GLU A 27 -6.33 -8.42 8.73
CA GLU A 27 -7.77 -8.27 8.95
C GLU A 27 -8.48 -7.90 7.63
N LEU A 28 -7.94 -6.92 6.87
CA LEU A 28 -8.48 -6.51 5.58
C LEU A 28 -8.55 -7.67 4.57
N CYS A 29 -7.51 -8.50 4.54
CA CYS A 29 -7.45 -9.64 3.63
C CYS A 29 -8.16 -10.90 4.19
N GLY A 30 -8.54 -10.90 5.47
CA GLY A 30 -9.09 -12.07 6.17
C GLY A 30 -8.11 -13.25 6.27
N THR A 31 -6.80 -13.01 6.12
CA THR A 31 -5.79 -14.07 6.13
C THR A 31 -4.42 -13.56 6.57
N PRO A 32 -3.68 -14.30 7.42
CA PRO A 32 -2.31 -13.96 7.79
C PRO A 32 -1.26 -14.36 6.73
N GLN A 33 -1.67 -15.05 5.66
CA GLN A 33 -0.73 -15.56 4.66
C GLN A 33 -0.31 -14.48 3.65
N ARG A 34 0.96 -14.05 3.68
CA ARG A 34 1.53 -13.01 2.80
C ARG A 34 1.20 -13.19 1.31
N ALA A 35 1.31 -14.40 0.78
CA ALA A 35 1.05 -14.68 -0.64
C ALA A 35 -0.43 -14.46 -1.00
N ARG A 36 -1.34 -14.81 -0.09
CA ARG A 36 -2.78 -14.59 -0.26
C ARG A 36 -3.14 -13.11 -0.10
N GLN A 37 -2.49 -12.40 0.82
CA GLN A 37 -2.65 -10.95 0.96
C GLN A 37 -2.25 -10.21 -0.32
N ALA A 38 -1.07 -10.50 -0.87
CA ALA A 38 -0.63 -9.90 -2.13
C ALA A 38 -1.57 -10.24 -3.30
N ALA A 39 -2.03 -11.50 -3.40
CA ALA A 39 -2.99 -11.90 -4.42
C ALA A 39 -4.34 -11.16 -4.27
N PHE A 40 -4.81 -10.99 -3.04
CA PHE A 40 -6.04 -10.24 -2.73
C PHE A 40 -5.91 -8.77 -3.16
N LEU A 41 -4.82 -8.09 -2.78
CA LEU A 41 -4.61 -6.69 -3.14
C LEU A 41 -4.50 -6.48 -4.65
N ARG A 42 -3.82 -7.40 -5.35
CA ARG A 42 -3.75 -7.40 -6.82
C ARG A 42 -5.12 -7.60 -7.46
N LYS A 43 -5.91 -8.56 -6.96
CA LYS A 43 -7.25 -8.87 -7.50
C LYS A 43 -8.22 -7.70 -7.32
N ASN A 44 -8.11 -6.97 -6.22
CA ASN A 44 -8.94 -5.80 -5.92
C ASN A 44 -8.40 -4.49 -6.53
N GLY A 45 -7.25 -4.52 -7.21
CA GLY A 45 -6.66 -3.32 -7.80
C GLY A 45 -6.20 -2.28 -6.78
N ILE A 46 -5.98 -2.67 -5.53
CA ILE A 46 -5.55 -1.77 -4.46
C ILE A 46 -4.07 -1.46 -4.66
N ARG A 47 -3.72 -0.16 -4.66
CA ARG A 47 -2.32 0.28 -4.75
C ARG A 47 -1.56 -0.20 -3.52
N HIS A 48 -0.59 -1.06 -3.74
CA HIS A 48 0.31 -1.60 -2.72
C HIS A 48 1.72 -1.71 -3.29
N TYR A 49 2.71 -1.68 -2.41
CA TYR A 49 4.08 -2.03 -2.73
C TYR A 49 4.50 -3.22 -1.87
N LEU A 50 5.54 -3.94 -2.32
CA LEU A 50 6.15 -5.01 -1.55
C LEU A 50 7.38 -4.46 -0.85
N ASP A 51 7.50 -4.73 0.44
CA ASP A 51 8.72 -4.51 1.21
C ASP A 51 9.82 -5.52 0.82
N ALA A 52 11.05 -5.33 1.31
CA ALA A 52 12.21 -6.20 1.05
C ALA A 52 12.00 -7.68 1.45
N HIS A 53 10.95 -7.97 2.21
CA HIS A 53 10.58 -9.31 2.68
C HIS A 53 9.28 -9.85 2.02
N ASP A 54 8.85 -9.26 0.90
CA ASP A 54 7.62 -9.59 0.18
C ASP A 54 6.34 -9.40 1.02
N TRP A 55 6.40 -8.48 2.01
CA TRP A 55 5.22 -8.07 2.74
C TRP A 55 4.48 -6.96 2.00
N PRO A 56 3.17 -7.10 1.73
CA PRO A 56 2.40 -6.03 1.15
C PRO A 56 2.23 -4.88 2.13
N VAL A 57 2.62 -3.68 1.71
CA VAL A 57 2.39 -2.44 2.42
C VAL A 57 1.37 -1.61 1.65
N VAL A 58 0.30 -1.26 2.36
CA VAL A 58 -0.85 -0.53 1.80
C VAL A 58 -0.92 0.84 2.47
N LEU A 59 -1.05 1.89 1.66
CA LEU A 59 -1.32 3.24 2.16
C LEU A 59 -2.80 3.36 2.54
N ARG A 60 -3.11 4.00 3.66
CA ARG A 60 -4.51 4.26 4.08
C ARG A 60 -5.29 5.02 3.02
N ALA A 61 -4.64 6.00 2.36
CA ALA A 61 -5.21 6.76 1.25
C ALA A 61 -5.50 5.93 -0.02
N ALA A 62 -4.96 4.69 -0.13
CA ALA A 62 -5.29 3.80 -1.23
C ALA A 62 -6.63 3.06 -1.01
N ILE A 63 -7.16 3.09 0.22
CA ILE A 63 -8.41 2.45 0.62
C ILE A 63 -9.51 3.51 0.77
N ASP A 64 -9.17 4.65 1.35
CA ASP A 64 -10.06 5.81 1.42
C ASP A 64 -10.33 6.29 -0.01
N ALA A 65 -11.57 6.12 -0.46
CA ALA A 65 -11.96 6.19 -1.85
C ALA A 65 -11.72 7.57 -2.46
N MET A 66 -10.53 7.79 -3.04
CA MET A 66 -10.39 8.79 -4.10
C MET A 66 -10.95 8.14 -5.39
N PRO A 67 -11.95 8.75 -6.07
CA PRO A 67 -12.37 8.24 -7.38
C PRO A 67 -11.12 8.12 -8.26
N PRO A 68 -11.01 7.07 -9.09
CA PRO A 68 -9.82 6.85 -9.90
C PRO A 68 -9.55 8.14 -10.66
N SER A 69 -8.51 8.86 -10.26
CA SER A 69 -8.07 10.05 -10.98
C SER A 69 -7.85 9.55 -12.41
N PRO A 70 -8.63 10.05 -13.40
CA PRO A 70 -8.50 9.58 -14.75
C PRO A 70 -7.03 9.78 -15.10
N MET A 71 -6.37 8.68 -15.47
CA MET A 71 -4.99 8.69 -15.87
C MET A 71 -4.94 9.43 -17.21
N VAL A 72 -4.99 10.76 -17.15
CA VAL A 72 -4.88 11.63 -18.31
C VAL A 72 -3.47 11.39 -18.81
N ARG A 73 -3.36 10.63 -19.89
CA ARG A 73 -2.10 10.48 -20.59
C ARG A 73 -1.61 11.89 -20.90
N PRO A 74 -0.38 12.28 -20.48
CA PRO A 74 0.12 13.60 -20.80
C PRO A 74 0.15 13.72 -22.33
N VAL A 75 -0.77 14.51 -22.88
CA VAL A 75 -0.76 14.82 -24.31
C VAL A 75 0.26 15.92 -24.49
N TRP A 76 1.39 15.58 -25.09
CA TRP A 76 2.41 16.58 -25.41
C TRP A 76 1.81 17.62 -26.36
N LYS A 77 1.87 18.90 -25.98
CA LYS A 77 1.45 20.02 -26.81
C LYS A 77 2.68 20.86 -27.15
N SER A 78 2.93 21.04 -28.44
CA SER A 78 4.11 21.78 -28.93
C SER A 78 4.06 23.26 -28.51
N ASN A 79 5.15 23.75 -27.92
CA ASN A 79 5.33 25.15 -27.47
C ASN A 79 5.54 26.17 -28.62
N LYS A 80 5.45 25.76 -29.89
CA LYS A 80 5.92 26.58 -31.03
C LYS A 80 5.01 27.75 -31.44
N VAL A 81 3.97 28.09 -30.67
CA VAL A 81 3.04 29.19 -31.01
C VAL A 81 2.59 29.97 -29.76
N ALA A 82 3.54 30.33 -28.90
CA ALA A 82 3.33 31.32 -27.84
C ALA A 82 4.08 32.61 -28.18
#